data_AF-A0A6A6YYD9-F1
#
_entry.id   AF-A0A6A6YYD9-F1
#
_cell.length_a   1.000
_cell.length_b   1.000
_cell.length_c   1.000
_cell.angle_alpha   90.00
_cell.angle_beta   90.00
_cell.angle_gamma   90.00
#
_symmetry.space_group_name_H-M   'P 1'
#
loop_
_entity.id
_entity.type
_entity.pdbx_description
1 polymer ?
#
loop_
_entity_poly.entity_id
_entity_poly.type
_entity_poly.pdbx_seq_one_letter_code
_entity_poly.pdbx_strand_id
1 'polypeptide(L)'
;MRIPHTVRTDEKKDIRIHKGLLTYHSAFFAAALNGGFKEGETGIVELPDDEVAVFQAVYCWLYTGRLHDPPSSPLAKASSAPGPLTPEIPLTGEVICKVFVFGEMRGIPALKNEAIDLLHRFTCVMEFPTIVLHYIYENTSDESLIRKMIVEMAADFFLSCSDLTCFNTKRDLLPAGFLLDLMFKLETQDGKFKETGNTGMVNLDRCSKYHDHSGPGGKLRGSQASA
;
A
#
# COMPACT_ATOMS: atom_id res chain seq x y z
N MET A 1 26.26 34.09 23.24
CA MET A 1 24.77 34.07 23.29
C MET A 1 24.28 33.59 21.94
N ARG A 2 23.85 32.33 21.81
CA ARG A 2 23.27 31.76 20.58
C ARG A 2 22.09 30.88 20.97
N ILE A 3 20.87 31.32 20.67
CA ILE A 3 19.75 30.48 20.23
C ILE A 3 18.96 31.37 19.25
N PRO A 4 18.63 30.90 18.03
CA PRO A 4 17.48 30.00 17.85
C PRO A 4 17.89 28.64 17.30
N HIS A 5 17.26 27.58 17.81
CA HIS A 5 17.12 26.33 17.08
C HIS A 5 15.63 26.16 16.87
N THR A 6 15.23 26.10 15.61
CA THR A 6 13.90 25.62 15.23
C THR A 6 14.14 24.69 14.06
N VAL A 7 14.03 23.39 14.33
CA VAL A 7 13.86 22.39 13.28
C VAL A 7 12.45 21.84 13.47
N ARG A 8 11.54 22.32 12.65
CA ARG A 8 10.27 21.67 12.32
C ARG A 8 10.23 21.63 10.81
N THR A 9 10.18 20.44 10.22
CA THR A 9 9.81 20.31 8.82
C THR A 9 8.30 20.07 8.77
N ASP A 10 7.57 21.18 8.69
CA ASP A 10 6.14 21.26 8.41
C ASP A 10 5.92 21.10 6.89
N GLU A 11 6.05 19.90 6.30
CA GLU A 11 5.69 19.73 4.88
C GLU A 11 4.16 19.67 4.70
N LYS A 12 3.50 20.80 4.93
CA LYS A 12 2.13 21.03 4.46
C LYS A 12 2.18 21.35 2.96
N LYS A 13 1.55 20.50 2.16
CA LYS A 13 1.49 20.68 0.71
C LYS A 13 0.03 20.72 0.24
N ASP A 14 -0.36 21.87 -0.29
CA ASP A 14 -1.69 22.03 -0.89
C ASP A 14 -1.73 21.36 -2.26
N ILE A 15 -2.65 20.41 -2.42
CA ILE A 15 -2.85 19.68 -3.67
C ILE A 15 -4.30 19.87 -4.12
N ARG A 16 -4.48 20.37 -5.34
CA ARG A 16 -5.81 20.60 -5.92
C ARG A 16 -6.23 19.40 -6.77
N ILE A 17 -7.39 18.82 -6.47
CA ILE A 17 -7.96 17.66 -7.16
C ILE A 17 -9.42 17.97 -7.51
N HIS A 18 -9.91 17.43 -8.63
CA HIS A 18 -11.33 17.51 -8.96
C HIS A 18 -12.16 16.75 -7.92
N LYS A 19 -13.07 17.46 -7.25
CA LYS A 19 -14.00 16.89 -6.25
C LYS A 19 -14.70 15.62 -6.77
N GLY A 20 -15.22 15.67 -8.00
CA GLY A 20 -15.91 14.52 -8.60
C GLY A 20 -15.07 13.25 -8.66
N LEU A 21 -13.75 13.38 -8.86
CA LEU A 21 -12.81 12.26 -8.91
C LEU A 21 -12.63 11.62 -7.53
N LEU A 22 -12.43 12.45 -6.50
CA LEU A 22 -12.35 12.00 -5.12
C LEU A 22 -13.63 11.32 -4.65
N THR A 23 -14.79 11.96 -4.87
CA THR A 23 -16.08 11.45 -4.40
C THR A 23 -16.55 10.23 -5.19
N TYR A 24 -16.13 10.08 -6.45
CA TYR A 24 -16.43 8.88 -7.24
C TYR A 24 -15.69 7.66 -6.70
N HIS A 25 -14.42 7.81 -6.33
CA HIS A 25 -13.58 6.68 -5.92
C HIS A 25 -13.62 6.36 -4.42
N SER A 26 -13.99 7.31 -3.56
CA SER A 26 -13.87 7.19 -2.11
C SER A 26 -15.17 7.50 -1.40
N ALA A 27 -15.66 6.53 -0.63
CA ALA A 27 -16.80 6.74 0.28
C ALA A 27 -16.48 7.81 1.35
N PHE A 28 -15.23 7.84 1.84
CA PHE A 28 -14.76 8.85 2.78
C PHE A 28 -14.84 10.27 2.18
N PHE A 29 -14.23 10.50 1.02
CA PHE A 29 -14.26 11.84 0.41
C PHE A 29 -15.66 12.22 -0.07
N ALA A 30 -16.49 11.27 -0.49
CA ALA A 30 -17.90 11.51 -0.78
C ALA A 30 -18.64 12.03 0.46
N ALA A 31 -18.45 11.41 1.62
CA ALA A 31 -19.05 11.85 2.87
C ALA A 31 -18.52 13.23 3.32
N ALA A 32 -17.21 13.45 3.25
CA ALA A 32 -16.57 14.69 3.68
C ALA A 32 -16.95 15.89 2.79
N LEU A 33 -16.91 15.73 1.47
CA LEU A 33 -17.07 16.84 0.51
C LEU A 33 -18.52 17.11 0.10
N ASN A 34 -19.43 16.14 0.26
CA ASN A 34 -20.86 16.34 -0.05
C ASN A 34 -21.74 16.50 1.20
N GLY A 35 -21.17 16.36 2.39
CA GLY A 35 -21.89 16.55 3.66
C GLY A 35 -21.99 18.02 4.08
N GLY A 36 -22.63 18.25 5.23
CA GLY A 36 -22.74 19.58 5.88
C GLY A 36 -21.61 19.89 6.87
N PHE A 37 -20.49 19.17 6.79
CA PHE A 37 -19.31 19.46 7.61
C PHE A 37 -18.47 20.59 7.00
N LYS A 38 -17.48 21.08 7.76
CA LYS A 38 -16.57 22.16 7.34
C LYS A 38 -15.93 21.86 5.99
N GLU A 39 -15.59 20.60 5.72
CA GLU A 39 -14.97 20.13 4.49
C GLU A 39 -15.92 20.29 3.29
N GLY A 40 -17.23 20.08 3.48
CA GLY A 40 -18.24 20.25 2.44
C GLY A 40 -18.47 21.72 2.06
N GLU A 41 -18.38 22.62 3.05
CA GLU A 41 -18.50 24.07 2.85
C GLU A 41 -17.22 24.69 2.26
N THR A 42 -16.05 24.29 2.76
CA THR A 42 -14.76 24.87 2.37
C THR A 42 -14.14 24.21 1.15
N GLY A 43 -14.49 22.95 0.87
CA GLY A 43 -13.83 22.12 -0.14
C GLY A 43 -12.39 21.70 0.24
N ILE A 44 -11.98 21.89 1.49
CA ILE A 44 -10.64 21.58 2.00
C ILE A 44 -10.76 20.37 2.93
N VAL A 45 -9.95 19.34 2.68
CA VAL A 45 -9.80 18.18 3.56
C VAL A 45 -8.37 18.13 4.05
N GLU A 46 -8.17 18.18 5.36
CA GLU A 46 -6.86 18.10 5.99
C GLU A 46 -6.49 16.64 6.24
N LEU A 47 -5.25 16.26 5.89
CA LEU A 47 -4.72 14.91 5.98
C LEU A 47 -3.42 14.91 6.81
N PRO A 48 -3.50 15.15 8.13
CA PRO A 48 -2.31 15.39 8.96
C PRO A 48 -1.46 14.13 9.19
N ASP A 49 -2.07 12.95 9.14
CA ASP A 49 -1.41 11.68 9.43
C ASP A 49 -0.91 10.97 8.14
N ASP A 50 -1.17 11.55 6.97
CA ASP A 50 -0.78 10.97 5.68
C ASP A 50 0.48 11.61 5.13
N GLU A 51 1.41 10.76 4.73
CA GLU A 51 2.66 11.21 4.11
C GLU A 51 2.41 11.80 2.72
N VAL A 52 3.09 12.92 2.44
CA VAL A 52 3.01 13.62 1.15
C VAL A 52 3.36 12.69 -0.02
N ALA A 53 4.32 11.78 0.15
CA ALA A 53 4.71 10.81 -0.89
C ALA A 53 3.57 9.82 -1.22
N VAL A 54 2.85 9.33 -0.20
CA VAL A 54 1.70 8.44 -0.37
C VAL A 54 0.60 9.16 -1.14
N PHE A 55 0.27 10.39 -0.74
CA PHE A 55 -0.78 11.15 -1.42
C PHE A 55 -0.39 11.57 -2.84
N GLN A 56 0.90 11.79 -3.14
CA GLN A 56 1.38 12.03 -4.51
C GLN A 56 1.16 10.81 -5.41
N ALA A 57 1.38 9.60 -4.90
CA ALA A 57 1.09 8.36 -5.63
C ALA A 57 -0.43 8.22 -5.89
N VAL A 58 -1.25 8.48 -4.87
CA VAL A 58 -2.72 8.50 -5.00
C VAL A 58 -3.19 9.55 -6.00
N TYR A 59 -2.59 10.74 -5.98
CA TYR A 59 -2.87 11.80 -6.95
C TYR A 59 -2.62 11.31 -8.38
N CYS A 60 -1.46 10.70 -8.65
CA CYS A 60 -1.16 10.17 -9.98
C CYS A 60 -2.19 9.12 -10.39
N TRP A 61 -2.48 8.17 -9.49
CA TRP A 61 -3.48 7.13 -9.74
C TRP A 61 -4.88 7.68 -10.00
N LEU A 62 -5.33 8.71 -9.27
CA LEU A 62 -6.65 9.31 -9.49
C LEU A 62 -6.79 9.79 -10.95
N TYR A 63 -5.75 10.36 -11.53
CA TYR A 63 -5.80 10.92 -12.89
C TYR A 63 -5.47 9.91 -14.00
N THR A 64 -4.64 8.89 -13.74
CA THR A 64 -4.20 7.95 -14.78
C THR A 64 -4.74 6.53 -14.61
N GLY A 65 -5.27 6.22 -13.44
CA GLY A 65 -5.67 4.87 -13.04
C GLY A 65 -4.49 3.94 -12.73
N ARG A 66 -3.25 4.45 -12.68
CA ARG A 66 -2.02 3.66 -12.50
C ARG A 66 -1.14 4.25 -11.41
N LEU A 67 -0.55 3.39 -10.58
CA LEU A 67 0.46 3.81 -9.58
C LEU A 67 1.88 3.90 -10.17
N HIS A 68 2.07 3.43 -11.42
CA HIS A 68 3.38 3.19 -12.01
C HIS A 68 3.72 4.10 -13.21
N ASP A 69 2.91 5.11 -13.51
CA ASP A 69 3.26 6.03 -14.60
C ASP A 69 4.41 6.94 -14.18
N PRO A 70 5.50 7.04 -14.98
CA PRO A 70 6.58 7.97 -14.70
C PRO A 70 5.96 9.37 -14.62
N PRO A 71 6.30 10.14 -13.57
CA PRO A 71 5.58 11.34 -13.30
C PRO A 71 5.96 12.40 -14.31
N SER A 72 5.14 12.56 -15.34
CA SER A 72 4.97 13.83 -16.03
C SER A 72 4.15 14.82 -15.19
N SER A 73 3.73 14.41 -13.98
CA SER A 73 3.10 15.27 -12.99
C SER A 73 4.06 16.39 -12.53
N PRO A 74 3.62 17.66 -12.52
CA PRO A 74 4.40 18.80 -11.99
C PRO A 74 4.90 18.58 -10.55
N LEU A 75 4.28 17.67 -9.79
CA LEU A 75 4.59 17.38 -8.40
C LEU A 75 5.86 16.54 -8.19
N ALA A 76 6.29 15.75 -9.18
CA ALA A 76 7.46 14.88 -9.03
C ALA A 76 8.80 15.61 -9.15
N LYS A 77 8.81 16.84 -9.66
CA LYS A 77 9.99 17.71 -9.65
C LYS A 77 10.39 18.18 -8.24
N ALA A 78 9.58 17.86 -7.22
CA ALA A 78 9.80 18.28 -5.84
C ALA A 78 10.31 17.16 -4.91
N SER A 79 10.47 15.93 -5.38
CA SER A 79 10.98 14.82 -4.56
C SER A 79 12.48 14.67 -4.72
N SER A 80 13.23 14.83 -3.63
CA SER A 80 14.65 14.49 -3.51
C SER A 80 14.87 13.03 -3.10
N ALA A 81 13.83 12.20 -3.11
CA ALA A 81 13.96 10.78 -2.83
C ALA A 81 14.87 10.10 -3.88
N PRO A 82 15.63 9.06 -3.51
CA PRO A 82 16.39 8.26 -4.47
C PRO A 82 15.46 7.86 -5.61
N GLY A 83 15.90 8.10 -6.84
CA GLY A 83 15.10 7.85 -8.04
C GLY A 83 14.50 6.44 -8.07
N PRO A 84 13.46 6.24 -8.88
CA PRO A 84 12.76 4.96 -8.94
C PRO A 84 13.75 3.82 -9.22
N LEU A 85 13.56 2.69 -8.51
CA LEU A 85 14.46 1.53 -8.55
C LEU A 85 14.62 0.96 -9.96
N THR A 86 13.65 1.23 -10.87
CA THR A 86 13.72 1.18 -12.34
C THR A 86 12.59 2.04 -12.94
N PRO A 87 12.58 2.36 -14.26
CA PRO A 87 11.42 3.02 -14.91
C PRO A 87 10.10 2.26 -14.78
N GLU A 88 10.13 0.96 -14.46
CA GLU A 88 8.97 0.08 -14.39
C GLU A 88 8.33 0.04 -12.98
N ILE A 89 9.06 0.40 -11.93
CA ILE A 89 8.58 0.38 -10.53
C ILE A 89 8.98 1.70 -9.83
N PRO A 90 8.09 2.72 -9.84
CA PRO A 90 8.47 4.04 -9.37
C PRO A 90 8.35 4.26 -7.86
N LEU A 91 7.82 3.28 -7.12
CA LEU A 91 7.54 3.39 -5.68
C LEU A 91 8.32 2.33 -4.90
N THR A 92 8.73 2.66 -3.68
CA THR A 92 9.29 1.68 -2.74
C THR A 92 8.18 0.76 -2.20
N GLY A 93 8.53 -0.45 -1.77
CA GLY A 93 7.59 -1.36 -1.13
C GLY A 93 6.86 -0.74 0.07
N GLU A 94 7.54 0.12 0.83
CA GLU A 94 6.92 0.89 1.91
C GLU A 94 5.80 1.81 1.43
N VAL A 95 6.06 2.64 0.40
CA VAL A 95 5.05 3.55 -0.15
C VAL A 95 3.88 2.77 -0.75
N ILE A 96 4.15 1.66 -1.45
CA ILE A 96 3.09 0.81 -2.03
C ILE A 96 2.16 0.27 -0.93
N CYS A 97 2.73 -0.27 0.16
CA CYS A 97 1.95 -0.75 1.29
C CYS A 97 1.15 0.39 1.97
N LYS A 98 1.76 1.56 2.16
CA LYS A 98 1.05 2.72 2.73
C LYS A 98 -0.07 3.24 1.82
N VAL A 99 0.08 3.16 0.50
CA VAL A 99 -1.00 3.46 -0.47
C VAL A 99 -2.16 2.49 -0.33
N PHE A 100 -1.89 1.19 -0.12
CA PHE A 100 -2.95 0.23 0.15
C PHE A 100 -3.73 0.63 1.42
N VAL A 101 -3.02 0.91 2.53
CA VAL A 101 -3.64 1.31 3.80
C VAL A 101 -4.46 2.59 3.63
N PHE A 102 -3.92 3.58 2.90
CA PHE A 102 -4.64 4.80 2.53
C PHE A 102 -5.96 4.48 1.81
N GLY A 103 -5.93 3.57 0.83
CA GLY A 103 -7.11 3.15 0.08
C GLY A 103 -8.12 2.40 0.95
N GLU A 104 -7.66 1.57 1.89
CA GLU A 104 -8.52 0.85 2.82
C GLU A 104 -9.23 1.80 3.80
N MET A 105 -8.49 2.70 4.46
CA MET A 105 -9.06 3.68 5.40
C MET A 105 -10.11 4.59 4.74
N ARG A 106 -10.02 4.81 3.43
CA ARG A 106 -10.88 5.73 2.68
C ARG A 106 -11.91 5.05 1.79
N GLY A 107 -12.01 3.72 1.87
CA GLY A 107 -12.95 2.93 1.09
C GLY A 107 -12.75 3.10 -0.42
N ILE A 108 -11.54 2.86 -0.91
CA ILE A 108 -11.14 2.98 -2.33
C ILE A 108 -10.68 1.61 -2.87
N PRO A 109 -11.62 0.68 -3.18
CA PRO A 109 -11.26 -0.68 -3.61
C PRO A 109 -10.31 -0.74 -4.81
N ALA A 110 -10.55 0.09 -5.83
CA ALA A 110 -9.73 0.10 -7.04
C ALA A 110 -8.26 0.51 -6.79
N LEU A 111 -8.01 1.39 -5.81
CA LEU A 111 -6.66 1.80 -5.41
C LEU A 111 -5.96 0.67 -4.65
N LYS A 112 -6.68 -0.01 -3.75
CA LYS A 112 -6.17 -1.19 -3.04
C LYS A 112 -5.70 -2.26 -4.03
N ASN A 113 -6.50 -2.55 -5.04
CA ASN A 113 -6.17 -3.57 -6.05
C ASN A 113 -4.92 -3.17 -6.85
N GLU A 114 -4.81 -1.92 -7.28
CA GLU A 114 -3.60 -1.44 -7.98
C GLU A 114 -2.36 -1.53 -7.07
N ALA A 115 -2.49 -1.25 -5.77
CA ALA A 115 -1.40 -1.40 -4.81
C ALA A 115 -1.00 -2.87 -4.63
N ILE A 116 -1.95 -3.81 -4.60
CA ILE A 116 -1.68 -5.26 -4.57
C ILE A 116 -0.93 -5.71 -5.83
N ASP A 117 -1.40 -5.30 -7.01
CA ASP A 117 -0.77 -5.62 -8.28
C ASP A 117 0.68 -5.08 -8.35
N LEU A 118 0.89 -3.85 -7.88
CA LEU A 118 2.21 -3.22 -7.85
C LEU A 118 3.13 -3.82 -6.79
N LEU A 119 2.61 -4.17 -5.61
CA LEU A 119 3.39 -4.83 -4.54
C LEU A 119 3.88 -6.19 -5.03
N HIS A 120 3.03 -6.95 -5.69
CA HIS A 120 3.44 -8.24 -6.28
C HIS A 120 4.57 -8.06 -7.30
N ARG A 121 4.44 -7.11 -8.23
CA ARG A 121 5.51 -6.81 -9.20
C ARG A 121 6.80 -6.38 -8.50
N PHE A 122 6.71 -5.55 -7.46
CA PHE A 122 7.84 -5.16 -6.63
C PHE A 122 8.52 -6.38 -6.01
N THR A 123 7.77 -7.26 -5.34
CA THR A 123 8.32 -8.45 -4.69
C THR A 123 8.88 -9.48 -5.67
N CYS A 124 8.45 -9.47 -6.94
CA CYS A 124 9.04 -10.35 -7.95
C CYS A 124 10.51 -10.04 -8.24
N VAL A 125 10.97 -8.81 -7.96
CA VAL A 125 12.32 -8.34 -8.30
C VAL A 125 13.09 -7.73 -7.12
N MET A 126 12.43 -7.48 -6.00
CA MET A 126 12.99 -6.87 -4.79
C MET A 126 12.78 -7.77 -3.56
N GLU A 127 13.47 -7.44 -2.47
CA GLU A 127 13.31 -8.13 -1.19
C GLU A 127 11.93 -7.88 -0.53
N PHE A 128 11.57 -8.76 0.40
CA PHE A 128 10.36 -8.66 1.22
C PHE A 128 10.35 -7.37 2.07
N PRO A 129 9.29 -6.53 2.00
CA PRO A 129 9.26 -5.22 2.64
C PRO A 129 9.03 -5.32 4.15
N THR A 130 10.06 -5.70 4.91
CA THR A 130 9.92 -5.95 6.35
C THR A 130 9.66 -4.66 7.14
N ILE A 131 10.22 -3.52 6.70
CA ILE A 131 10.19 -2.25 7.45
C ILE A 131 8.77 -1.68 7.63
N VAL A 132 7.84 -2.01 6.74
CA VAL A 132 6.47 -1.46 6.77
C VAL A 132 5.48 -2.33 7.55
N LEU A 133 5.91 -3.48 8.08
CA LEU A 133 5.00 -4.43 8.74
C LEU A 133 4.33 -3.83 9.97
N HIS A 134 5.06 -3.12 10.83
CA HIS A 134 4.45 -2.44 12.00
C HIS A 134 3.35 -1.49 11.57
N TYR A 135 3.63 -0.62 10.59
CA TYR A 135 2.64 0.30 10.06
C TYR A 135 1.39 -0.42 9.54
N ILE A 136 1.56 -1.52 8.78
CA ILE A 136 0.42 -2.32 8.29
C ILE A 136 -0.41 -2.84 9.47
N TYR A 137 0.23 -3.45 10.46
CA TYR A 137 -0.46 -4.06 11.60
C TYR A 137 -1.08 -3.04 12.56
N GLU A 138 -0.57 -1.81 12.61
CA GLU A 138 -1.15 -0.72 13.40
C GLU A 138 -2.34 -0.04 12.70
N ASN A 139 -2.41 -0.06 11.36
CA ASN A 139 -3.35 0.75 10.59
C ASN A 139 -4.38 -0.05 9.77
N THR A 140 -4.41 -1.37 9.91
CA THR A 140 -5.37 -2.24 9.21
C THR A 140 -6.06 -3.19 10.19
N SER A 141 -7.18 -3.79 9.80
CA SER A 141 -7.82 -4.86 10.59
C SER A 141 -7.21 -6.23 10.28
N ASP A 142 -7.50 -7.22 11.13
CA ASP A 142 -7.06 -8.61 10.93
C ASP A 142 -7.60 -9.23 9.63
N GLU A 143 -8.71 -8.70 9.10
CA GLU A 143 -9.31 -9.15 7.84
C GLU A 143 -8.71 -8.52 6.59
N SER A 144 -7.80 -7.56 6.76
CA SER A 144 -7.19 -6.80 5.67
C SER A 144 -6.45 -7.70 4.68
N LEU A 145 -6.72 -7.48 3.39
CA LEU A 145 -6.17 -8.33 2.32
C LEU A 145 -4.65 -8.18 2.19
N ILE A 146 -4.08 -7.02 2.57
CA ILE A 146 -2.62 -6.85 2.57
C ILE A 146 -1.95 -7.71 3.64
N ARG A 147 -2.56 -7.90 4.82
CA ARG A 147 -2.06 -8.82 5.86
C ARG A 147 -2.05 -10.26 5.35
N LYS A 148 -3.14 -10.68 4.71
CA LYS A 148 -3.24 -12.02 4.10
C LYS A 148 -2.17 -12.23 3.03
N MET A 149 -1.93 -11.23 2.18
CA MET A 149 -0.91 -11.29 1.12
C MET A 149 0.52 -11.32 1.66
N ILE A 150 0.90 -10.44 2.60
CA ILE A 150 2.28 -10.39 3.13
C ILE A 150 2.61 -11.65 3.95
N VAL A 151 1.65 -12.23 4.65
CA VAL A 151 1.83 -13.50 5.37
C VAL A 151 2.01 -14.66 4.40
N GLU A 152 1.21 -14.74 3.34
CA GLU A 152 1.40 -15.75 2.29
C GLU A 152 2.74 -15.58 1.58
N MET A 153 3.13 -14.34 1.28
CA MET A 153 4.43 -14.08 0.66
C MET A 153 5.59 -14.51 1.55
N ALA A 154 5.53 -14.16 2.84
CA ALA A 154 6.52 -14.54 3.82
C ALA A 154 6.65 -16.06 3.93
N ALA A 155 5.54 -16.78 4.10
CA ALA A 155 5.52 -18.22 4.31
C ALA A 155 5.89 -19.03 3.05
N ASP A 156 5.44 -18.58 1.87
CA ASP A 156 5.49 -19.39 0.65
C ASP A 156 6.65 -19.03 -0.29
N PHE A 157 7.31 -17.86 -0.10
CA PHE A 157 8.33 -17.38 -1.05
C PHE A 157 9.59 -16.77 -0.42
N PHE A 158 9.53 -16.16 0.77
CA PHE A 158 10.63 -15.32 1.27
C PHE A 158 11.34 -15.81 2.54
N LEU A 159 10.63 -16.47 3.46
CA LEU A 159 11.18 -16.90 4.74
C LEU A 159 11.36 -18.42 4.78
N SER A 160 12.28 -18.88 5.62
CA SER A 160 12.55 -20.31 5.84
C SER A 160 12.82 -20.61 7.33
N CYS A 161 12.59 -21.86 7.75
CA CYS A 161 12.95 -22.33 9.10
C CYS A 161 14.47 -22.36 9.33
N SER A 162 15.26 -22.52 8.27
CA SER A 162 16.73 -22.41 8.34
C SER A 162 17.21 -21.00 8.70
N ASP A 163 16.35 -19.99 8.52
CA ASP A 163 16.65 -18.57 8.69
C ASP A 163 16.02 -17.96 9.95
N LEU A 164 15.87 -18.69 11.07
CA LEU A 164 15.50 -18.07 12.37
C LEU A 164 16.41 -16.89 12.75
N THR A 165 17.64 -16.86 12.22
CA THR A 165 18.57 -15.72 12.30
C THR A 165 18.04 -14.45 11.62
N CYS A 166 17.27 -14.56 10.53
CA CYS A 166 16.64 -13.41 9.89
C CYS A 166 15.56 -12.79 10.79
N PHE A 167 14.81 -13.62 11.52
CA PHE A 167 13.82 -13.16 12.49
C PHE A 167 14.50 -12.48 13.69
N ASN A 168 15.63 -13.02 14.16
CA ASN A 168 16.37 -12.44 15.27
C ASN A 168 17.01 -11.10 14.91
N THR A 169 17.60 -10.99 13.71
CA THR A 169 18.21 -9.73 13.23
C THR A 169 17.18 -8.66 12.86
N LYS A 170 15.96 -9.07 12.50
CA LYS A 170 14.83 -8.18 12.16
C LYS A 170 13.78 -8.10 13.27
N ARG A 171 14.08 -8.57 14.49
CA ARG A 171 13.09 -8.73 15.57
C ARG A 171 12.27 -7.46 15.81
N ASP A 172 12.93 -6.32 15.83
CA ASP A 172 12.29 -5.03 16.09
C ASP A 172 11.41 -4.55 14.92
N LEU A 173 11.57 -5.14 13.72
CA LEU A 173 10.79 -4.85 12.52
C LEU A 173 9.57 -5.77 12.37
N LEU A 174 9.48 -6.85 13.15
CA LEU A 174 8.42 -7.86 13.03
C LEU A 174 7.37 -7.66 14.14
N PRO A 175 6.17 -7.14 13.83
CA PRO A 175 5.12 -7.01 14.82
C PRO A 175 4.65 -8.38 15.32
N ALA A 176 4.24 -8.46 16.59
CA ALA A 176 3.76 -9.70 17.19
C ALA A 176 2.54 -10.28 16.43
N GLY A 177 1.65 -9.41 15.93
CA GLY A 177 0.51 -9.84 15.10
C GLY A 177 0.95 -10.56 13.83
N PHE A 178 1.99 -10.07 13.15
CA PHE A 178 2.54 -10.74 11.96
C PHE A 178 3.09 -12.11 12.27
N LEU A 179 3.85 -12.24 13.37
CA LEU A 179 4.39 -13.53 13.77
C LEU A 179 3.29 -14.54 14.08
N LEU A 180 2.20 -14.09 14.72
CA LEU A 180 1.05 -14.95 15.02
C LEU A 180 0.33 -15.41 13.76
N ASP A 181 0.05 -14.49 12.82
CA ASP A 181 -0.58 -14.84 11.54
C ASP A 181 0.30 -15.78 10.71
N LEU A 182 1.62 -15.57 10.75
CA LEU A 182 2.60 -16.46 10.12
C LEU A 182 2.57 -17.85 10.75
N MET A 183 2.48 -17.96 12.07
CA MET A 183 2.34 -19.25 12.75
C MET A 183 1.08 -19.98 12.33
N PHE A 184 -0.07 -19.30 12.26
CA PHE A 184 -1.32 -19.91 11.76
C PHE A 184 -1.19 -20.34 10.30
N LYS A 185 -0.56 -19.53 9.45
CA LYS A 185 -0.29 -19.92 8.06
C LYS A 185 0.56 -21.19 7.99
N LEU A 186 1.62 -21.29 8.79
CA LEU A 186 2.47 -22.48 8.83
C LEU A 186 1.73 -23.70 9.38
N GLU A 187 0.81 -23.53 10.33
CA GLU A 187 -0.06 -24.62 10.81
C GLU A 187 -0.89 -25.21 9.66
N THR A 188 -1.41 -24.37 8.75
CA THR A 188 -2.08 -24.84 7.52
C THR A 188 -1.15 -25.53 6.52
N GLN A 189 0.16 -25.55 6.78
CA GLN A 189 1.21 -26.08 5.92
C GLN A 189 2.07 -27.15 6.63
N ASP A 190 1.48 -27.86 7.60
CA ASP A 190 2.18 -28.88 8.40
C ASP A 190 3.46 -28.35 9.09
N GLY A 191 3.45 -27.08 9.48
CA GLY A 191 4.58 -26.39 10.11
C GLY A 191 5.72 -26.03 9.16
N LYS A 192 5.49 -26.02 7.85
CA LYS A 192 6.55 -25.82 6.83
C LYS A 192 6.37 -24.52 6.07
N PHE A 193 7.47 -23.82 5.88
CA PHE A 193 7.59 -22.81 4.82
C PHE A 193 7.59 -23.52 3.47
N LYS A 194 7.00 -22.89 2.45
CA LYS A 194 7.12 -23.42 1.07
C LYS A 194 8.30 -22.78 0.37
N GLU A 195 9.01 -23.60 -0.40
CA GLU A 195 10.05 -23.15 -1.32
C GLU A 195 9.51 -23.19 -2.74
N THR A 196 8.36 -22.55 -2.97
CA THR A 196 7.65 -22.59 -4.25
C THR A 196 8.47 -21.96 -5.40
N GLY A 197 9.57 -21.27 -5.07
CA GLY A 197 10.48 -20.63 -5.99
C GLY A 197 9.86 -19.46 -6.75
N ASN A 198 10.66 -18.81 -7.58
CA ASN A 198 10.23 -17.63 -8.33
C ASN A 198 9.03 -17.90 -9.25
N THR A 199 8.90 -19.12 -9.78
CA THR A 199 7.77 -19.53 -10.64
C THR A 199 6.44 -19.51 -9.88
N GLY A 200 6.43 -19.93 -8.61
CA GLY A 200 5.23 -19.84 -7.77
C GLY A 200 4.84 -18.39 -7.49
N MET A 201 5.83 -17.55 -7.20
CA MET A 201 5.61 -16.12 -6.93
C MET A 201 5.04 -15.39 -8.15
N VAL A 202 5.60 -15.60 -9.35
CA VAL A 202 5.11 -14.95 -10.59
C VAL A 202 3.66 -15.31 -10.90
N ASN A 203 3.24 -16.54 -10.58
CA ASN A 203 1.89 -17.06 -10.86
C ASN A 203 0.89 -16.88 -9.70
N LEU A 204 1.21 -16.01 -8.72
CA LEU A 204 0.31 -15.74 -7.62
C LEU A 204 -1.03 -15.16 -8.14
N ASP A 205 -2.13 -15.86 -7.87
CA ASP A 205 -3.48 -15.36 -8.19
C ASP A 205 -3.87 -14.23 -7.23
N ARG A 206 -3.69 -13.00 -7.69
CA ARG A 206 -4.00 -11.79 -6.92
C ARG A 206 -5.48 -11.44 -6.94
N CYS A 207 -6.15 -11.72 -8.06
CA CYS A 207 -7.49 -11.24 -8.31
C CYS A 207 -8.51 -11.98 -7.44
N SER A 208 -8.41 -13.32 -7.36
CA SER A 208 -9.36 -14.09 -6.53
C SER A 208 -9.06 -13.97 -5.04
N LYS A 209 -7.80 -13.77 -4.66
CA LYS A 209 -7.35 -13.81 -3.26
C LYS A 209 -7.29 -12.46 -2.57
N TYR A 210 -6.88 -11.41 -3.28
CA TYR A 210 -6.45 -10.14 -2.66
C TYR A 210 -7.08 -8.89 -3.27
N HIS A 211 -7.93 -9.03 -4.30
CA HIS A 211 -8.67 -7.90 -4.85
C HIS A 211 -10.06 -7.75 -4.25
N ASP A 212 -10.48 -6.51 -4.09
CA ASP A 212 -11.84 -6.11 -3.73
C ASP A 212 -12.54 -5.51 -4.96
N HIS A 213 -13.59 -6.18 -5.42
CA HIS A 213 -14.39 -5.77 -6.58
C HIS A 213 -15.73 -5.11 -6.21
N SER A 214 -15.90 -4.72 -4.93
CA SER A 214 -17.12 -4.06 -4.44
C SER A 214 -17.30 -2.62 -4.93
N GLY A 215 -16.20 -1.96 -5.34
CA GLY A 215 -16.18 -0.56 -5.74
C GLY A 215 -16.70 -0.28 -7.17
N PRO A 216 -16.78 1.01 -7.55
CA PRO A 216 -17.19 1.43 -8.89
C PRO A 216 -16.35 0.76 -9.99
N GLY A 217 -17.03 0.17 -10.99
CA GLY A 217 -16.38 -0.56 -12.07
C GLY A 217 -15.76 -1.91 -11.69
N GLY A 218 -15.83 -2.33 -10.42
CA GLY A 218 -15.26 -3.59 -9.94
C GLY A 218 -15.78 -4.83 -10.67
N LYS A 219 -17.10 -4.86 -10.97
CA LYS A 219 -17.75 -5.91 -11.76
C LYS A 219 -17.18 -6.07 -13.17
N LEU A 220 -16.71 -4.98 -13.80
CA LEU A 220 -16.12 -5.02 -15.14
C LEU A 220 -14.67 -5.53 -15.12
N ARG A 221 -13.96 -5.31 -14.00
CA ARG A 221 -12.55 -5.74 -13.83
C ARG A 221 -12.45 -7.21 -13.42
N GLY A 222 -13.39 -7.72 -12.63
CA GLY A 222 -13.41 -9.13 -12.21
C GLY A 222 -13.66 -10.12 -13.35
N SER A 223 -14.35 -9.72 -14.41
CA SER A 223 -14.66 -10.59 -15.56
C SER A 223 -13.53 -10.76 -16.57
N GLN A 224 -12.47 -9.94 -16.51
CA GLN A 224 -11.32 -10.03 -17.42
C GLN A 224 -10.18 -10.90 -16.88
N ALA A 225 -10.21 -11.30 -15.61
CA ALA A 225 -9.18 -12.16 -15.01
C ALA A 225 -9.46 -13.68 -15.18
N SER A 226 -10.62 -14.05 -15.73
CA SER A 226 -11.06 -15.43 -15.93
C SER A 226 -10.98 -15.90 -17.40
N ALA A 227 -10.17 -15.24 -18.23
CA ALA A 227 -9.99 -15.56 -19.65
C ALA A 227 -8.52 -15.84 -19.97
#